data_AF-A0A1M4Z543-F1
#
_entry.id   AF-A0A1M4Z543-F1
#
_cell.length_a   1.000
_cell.length_b   1.000
_cell.length_c   1.000
_cell.angle_alpha   90.00
_cell.angle_beta   90.00
_cell.angle_gamma   90.00
#
_symmetry.space_group_name_H-M   'P 1'
#
loop_
_entity.id
_entity.type
_entity.pdbx_description
1 polymer ?
#
loop_
_entity_poly.entity_id
_entity_poly.type
_entity_poly.pdbx_seq_one_letter_code
_entity_poly.pdbx_strand_id
1 'polypeptide(L)'
;MAHSVLWGCGRVAVVDHNANDEIWTVDSHVRQPRGDTMREHSMNHHCFFSMKAKLSAQLFGEDPWAYRFPALVFGVGTVVAIWWLVRGVENTRVAHNSALLVALSHHQVRFSQKARGYTERAFWSVLGLILSLRGVRRPTYGTWIVFGLTVAAAVFTHLTGAFFFVALGLVWLVSLATGINRDALTRARVLRPLFGVAVALALTILAYLPIFQSHFRADWGTIDTAADHGATMSQPGSVTSVVLFPNRVFRAVPQLNRDTQARLELVREFPETSGDGAVLVFRRPWPDSAVHDTCARAGLCAIRNPDPDRPCDRNGSAPRTRYNRPRWPRSRPPCPR
;
A
#
# COMPACT_ATOMS: atom_id res chain seq x y z
N MET A 1 28.52 -6.23 -13.57
CA MET A 1 28.30 -6.77 -12.21
C MET A 1 26.79 -6.63 -11.94
N ALA A 2 25.88 -7.46 -12.44
CA ALA A 2 25.70 -8.92 -12.38
C ALA A 2 25.34 -9.42 -10.96
N HIS A 3 24.08 -9.24 -10.56
CA HIS A 3 23.40 -10.22 -9.70
C HIS A 3 22.31 -10.90 -10.54
N SER A 4 22.59 -12.15 -10.86
CA SER A 4 21.74 -13.07 -11.61
C SER A 4 20.85 -13.85 -10.64
N VAL A 5 19.53 -13.69 -10.77
CA VAL A 5 18.56 -14.69 -10.33
C VAL A 5 18.12 -15.45 -11.58
N LEU A 6 18.49 -16.72 -11.65
CA LEU A 6 18.11 -17.64 -12.70
C LEU A 6 16.64 -18.04 -12.50
N TRP A 7 15.76 -17.52 -13.35
CA TRP A 7 14.52 -18.20 -13.75
C TRP A 7 14.59 -18.46 -15.25
N GLY A 8 14.21 -19.67 -15.66
CA GLY A 8 14.36 -20.19 -17.00
C GLY A 8 13.72 -19.32 -18.08
N CYS A 9 14.46 -19.20 -19.19
CA CYS A 9 14.03 -18.86 -20.55
C CYS A 9 12.78 -17.97 -20.72
N GLY A 10 13.02 -16.67 -20.73
CA GLY A 10 12.09 -15.66 -21.25
C GLY A 10 12.54 -14.26 -20.89
N ARG A 11 13.45 -13.66 -21.68
CA ARG A 11 13.78 -12.23 -21.50
C ARG A 11 12.61 -11.39 -22.00
N VAL A 12 11.65 -11.11 -21.13
CA VAL A 12 10.69 -10.02 -21.35
C VAL A 12 11.38 -8.73 -20.91
N ALA A 13 11.98 -8.02 -21.85
CA ALA A 13 12.42 -6.64 -21.64
C ALA A 13 11.20 -5.73 -21.78
N VAL A 14 10.64 -5.26 -20.66
CA VAL A 14 9.59 -4.23 -20.68
C VAL A 14 10.25 -2.86 -20.82
N VAL A 15 10.23 -2.31 -22.03
CA VAL A 15 10.74 -0.98 -22.36
C VAL A 15 9.63 0.07 -22.17
N ASP A 16 9.04 0.16 -20.98
CA ASP A 16 8.30 1.35 -20.54
C ASP A 16 8.14 1.29 -19.01
N HIS A 17 8.74 2.24 -18.29
CA HIS A 17 8.63 2.35 -16.83
C HIS A 17 7.16 2.39 -16.36
N ASN A 18 6.24 2.86 -17.21
CA ASN A 18 4.82 2.95 -16.87
C ASN A 18 4.02 1.66 -17.03
N ALA A 19 4.46 0.75 -17.92
CA ALA A 19 3.83 -0.55 -18.13
C ALA A 19 4.13 -1.50 -16.97
N ASN A 20 5.31 -1.35 -16.34
CA ASN A 20 5.70 -2.10 -15.15
C ASN A 20 4.67 -1.99 -14.03
N ASP A 21 4.19 -0.79 -13.74
CA ASP A 21 3.23 -0.58 -12.65
C ASP A 21 1.83 -1.15 -12.94
N GLU A 22 1.39 -1.22 -14.21
CA GLU A 22 0.11 -1.85 -14.59
C GLU A 22 0.19 -3.36 -14.41
N ILE A 23 1.28 -3.97 -14.90
CA ILE A 23 1.58 -5.39 -14.69
C ILE A 23 1.69 -5.69 -13.20
N TRP A 24 2.39 -4.84 -12.45
CA TRP A 24 2.50 -4.96 -11.00
C TRP A 24 1.14 -4.87 -10.32
N THR A 25 0.26 -3.95 -10.72
CA THR A 25 -1.10 -3.83 -10.15
C THR A 25 -1.93 -5.11 -10.39
N VAL A 26 -1.90 -5.66 -11.61
CA VAL A 26 -2.66 -6.87 -11.95
C VAL A 26 -2.13 -8.08 -11.17
N ASP A 27 -0.82 -8.29 -11.19
CA ASP A 27 -0.16 -9.45 -10.59
C ASP A 27 -0.22 -9.43 -9.05
N SER A 28 0.09 -8.28 -8.44
CA SER A 28 0.19 -8.18 -6.97
C SER A 28 -1.12 -7.83 -6.26
N HIS A 29 -2.12 -7.24 -6.91
CA HIS A 29 -3.34 -6.79 -6.20
C HIS A 29 -4.64 -7.38 -6.76
N VAL A 30 -4.76 -7.49 -8.09
CA VAL A 30 -6.01 -7.93 -8.73
C VAL A 30 -6.21 -9.45 -8.66
N ARG A 31 -5.13 -10.21 -8.86
CA ARG A 31 -5.16 -11.69 -8.84
C ARG A 31 -5.19 -12.31 -7.43
N GLN A 32 -4.84 -11.57 -6.38
CA GLN A 32 -4.90 -12.05 -5.00
C GLN A 32 -6.35 -12.35 -4.54
N PRO A 33 -6.60 -13.20 -3.53
CA PRO A 33 -7.93 -13.40 -2.93
C PRO A 33 -8.56 -12.08 -2.44
N ARG A 34 -9.90 -11.94 -2.49
CA ARG A 34 -10.60 -10.66 -2.18
C ARG A 34 -10.23 -10.07 -0.82
N GLY A 35 -9.93 -10.92 0.16
CA GLY A 35 -9.52 -10.49 1.51
C GLY A 35 -8.12 -9.87 1.55
N ASP A 36 -7.21 -10.28 0.67
CA ASP A 36 -5.81 -9.85 0.69
C ASP A 36 -5.60 -8.56 -0.12
N THR A 37 -6.39 -8.34 -1.18
CA THR A 37 -6.48 -7.04 -1.87
C THR A 37 -6.91 -5.91 -0.92
N MET A 38 -7.64 -6.20 0.16
CA MET A 38 -8.01 -5.19 1.16
C MET A 38 -6.93 -4.92 2.20
N ARG A 39 -5.87 -5.72 2.24
CA ARG A 39 -4.91 -5.75 3.35
C ARG A 39 -3.52 -5.24 2.99
N GLU A 40 -3.14 -5.37 1.73
CA GLU A 40 -1.85 -4.90 1.25
C GLU A 40 -1.93 -3.41 0.87
N HIS A 41 -0.98 -2.58 1.29
CA HIS A 41 -0.95 -1.16 0.93
C HIS A 41 0.45 -0.79 0.43
N SER A 42 0.56 -0.56 -0.88
CA SER A 42 1.72 0.04 -1.53
C SER A 42 1.41 1.48 -1.93
N MET A 43 2.41 2.36 -2.06
CA MET A 43 2.22 3.73 -2.58
C MET A 43 1.57 3.75 -3.97
N ASN A 44 1.64 2.65 -4.72
CA ASN A 44 1.00 2.44 -6.02
C ASN A 44 -0.33 1.67 -5.94
N HIS A 45 -0.79 1.30 -4.75
CA HIS A 45 -2.01 0.52 -4.61
C HIS A 45 -3.25 1.41 -4.54
N HIS A 46 -4.08 1.31 -5.58
CA HIS A 46 -5.40 1.92 -5.64
C HIS A 46 -6.46 0.90 -5.21
N CYS A 47 -6.68 0.74 -3.90
CA CYS A 47 -7.51 -0.35 -3.35
C CYS A 47 -8.92 -0.38 -3.99
N PHE A 48 -9.62 0.75 -4.02
CA PHE A 48 -10.96 0.83 -4.63
C PHE A 48 -10.96 0.54 -6.14
N PHE A 49 -9.94 1.04 -6.85
CA PHE A 49 -9.79 0.76 -8.27
C PHE A 49 -9.54 -0.72 -8.52
N SER A 50 -8.64 -1.33 -7.74
CA SER A 50 -8.23 -2.73 -7.89
C SER A 50 -9.41 -3.67 -7.64
N MET A 51 -10.29 -3.36 -6.67
CA MET A 51 -11.54 -4.10 -6.48
C MET A 51 -12.45 -4.04 -7.72
N LYS A 52 -12.60 -2.87 -8.34
CA LYS A 52 -13.42 -2.71 -9.55
C LYS A 52 -12.78 -3.37 -10.77
N ALA A 53 -11.46 -3.28 -10.92
CA ALA A 53 -10.73 -3.97 -11.97
C ALA A 53 -10.88 -5.49 -11.83
N LYS A 54 -10.85 -6.01 -10.59
CA LYS A 54 -11.12 -7.42 -10.30
C LYS A 54 -12.54 -7.83 -10.64
N LEU A 55 -13.54 -7.04 -10.23
CA LEU A 55 -14.93 -7.29 -10.57
C LEU A 55 -15.13 -7.29 -12.10
N SER A 56 -14.51 -6.33 -12.79
CA SER A 56 -14.54 -6.24 -14.25
C SER A 56 -13.95 -7.48 -14.90
N ALA A 57 -12.77 -7.95 -14.45
CA ALA A 57 -12.16 -9.18 -14.94
C ALA A 57 -13.01 -10.43 -14.66
N GLN A 58 -13.72 -10.48 -13.53
CA GLN A 58 -14.65 -11.57 -13.22
C GLN A 58 -15.87 -11.60 -14.15
N LEU A 59 -16.33 -10.44 -14.63
CA LEU A 59 -17.48 -10.32 -15.52
C LEU A 59 -17.12 -10.51 -17.00
N PHE A 60 -15.93 -10.07 -17.41
CA PHE A 60 -15.54 -9.96 -18.82
C PHE A 60 -14.34 -10.82 -19.22
N GLY A 61 -13.71 -11.52 -18.27
CA GLY A 61 -12.51 -12.34 -18.50
C GLY A 61 -11.20 -11.63 -18.16
N GLU A 62 -10.08 -12.35 -18.26
CA GLU A 62 -8.74 -11.84 -17.90
C GLU A 62 -8.02 -11.10 -19.05
N ASP A 63 -8.76 -10.53 -19.99
CA ASP A 63 -8.17 -9.74 -21.06
C ASP A 63 -7.67 -8.37 -20.56
N PRO A 64 -6.60 -7.79 -21.15
CA PRO A 64 -6.06 -6.50 -20.73
C PRO A 64 -7.08 -5.35 -20.69
N TRP A 65 -8.06 -5.36 -21.60
CA TRP A 65 -9.09 -4.33 -21.66
C TRP A 65 -10.05 -4.40 -20.46
N ALA A 66 -10.32 -5.60 -19.92
CA ALA A 66 -11.24 -5.79 -18.81
C ALA A 66 -10.72 -5.12 -17.52
N TYR A 67 -9.41 -5.18 -17.28
CA TYR A 67 -8.78 -4.47 -16.15
C TYR A 67 -8.78 -2.94 -16.32
N ARG A 68 -8.77 -2.47 -17.57
CA ARG A 68 -8.78 -1.03 -17.92
C ARG A 68 -10.19 -0.43 -17.98
N PHE A 69 -11.21 -1.28 -18.08
CA PHE A 69 -12.60 -0.85 -18.24
C PHE A 69 -13.08 0.15 -17.17
N PRO A 70 -12.80 -0.03 -15.86
CA PRO A 70 -13.16 0.99 -14.87
C PRO A 70 -12.51 2.35 -15.16
N ALA A 71 -11.21 2.36 -15.51
CA ALA A 71 -10.50 3.60 -15.82
C ALA A 71 -11.11 4.33 -17.03
N LEU A 72 -11.54 3.57 -18.04
CA LEU A 72 -12.24 4.09 -19.22
C LEU A 72 -13.58 4.74 -18.84
N VAL A 73 -14.41 4.03 -18.06
CA VAL A 73 -15.73 4.52 -17.64
C VAL A 73 -15.61 5.85 -16.88
N PHE A 74 -14.70 5.93 -15.91
CA PHE A 74 -14.47 7.17 -15.16
C PHE A 74 -13.75 8.25 -15.98
N GLY A 75 -12.93 7.86 -16.96
CA GLY A 75 -12.30 8.76 -17.92
C GLY A 75 -13.34 9.51 -18.77
N VAL A 76 -14.27 8.76 -19.37
CA VAL A 76 -15.42 9.32 -20.12
C VAL A 76 -16.36 10.08 -19.19
N GLY A 77 -16.64 9.54 -18.00
CA GLY A 77 -17.44 10.19 -16.97
C GLY A 77 -16.88 11.56 -16.58
N THR A 78 -15.55 11.74 -16.55
CA THR A 78 -14.91 13.03 -16.26
C THR A 78 -15.23 14.07 -17.34
N VAL A 79 -15.23 13.68 -18.62
CA VAL A 79 -15.60 14.57 -19.73
C VAL A 79 -17.03 15.07 -19.56
N VAL A 80 -17.96 14.16 -19.26
CA VAL A 80 -19.37 14.50 -19.01
C VAL A 80 -19.52 15.39 -17.77
N ALA A 81 -18.80 15.08 -16.69
CA ALA A 81 -18.83 15.87 -15.46
C ALA A 81 -18.32 17.30 -15.69
N ILE A 82 -17.24 17.47 -16.45
CA ILE A 82 -16.71 18.81 -16.80
C ILE A 82 -17.72 19.58 -17.65
N TRP A 83 -18.33 18.96 -18.65
CA TRP A 83 -19.40 19.60 -19.42
C TRP A 83 -20.50 20.12 -18.50
N TRP A 84 -20.95 19.31 -17.54
CA TRP A 84 -22.03 19.68 -16.64
C TRP A 84 -21.64 20.77 -15.63
N LEU A 85 -20.41 20.73 -15.12
CA LEU A 85 -19.84 21.77 -14.28
C LEU A 85 -19.85 23.11 -15.02
N VAL A 86 -19.23 23.16 -16.20
CA VAL A 86 -19.08 24.40 -16.99
C VAL A 86 -20.44 24.92 -17.43
N ARG A 87 -21.36 24.05 -17.86
CA ARG A 87 -22.73 24.46 -18.21
C ARG A 87 -23.47 25.12 -17.05
N GLY A 88 -23.22 24.70 -15.80
CA GLY A 88 -23.86 25.25 -14.59
C GLY A 88 -23.20 26.51 -14.02
N VAL A 89 -22.04 26.91 -14.53
CA VAL A 89 -21.29 28.12 -14.13
C VAL A 89 -21.35 29.17 -15.24
N GLU A 90 -21.24 28.75 -16.50
CA GLU A 90 -21.17 29.59 -17.69
C GLU A 90 -22.39 29.35 -18.60
N ASN A 91 -22.15 28.85 -19.82
CA ASN A 91 -23.17 28.57 -20.81
C ASN A 91 -22.87 27.28 -21.59
N THR A 92 -23.85 26.83 -22.36
CA THR A 92 -23.79 25.57 -23.11
C THR A 92 -22.69 25.54 -24.16
N ARG A 93 -22.36 26.66 -24.84
CA ARG A 93 -21.32 26.67 -25.88
C ARG A 93 -19.94 26.45 -25.27
N VAL A 94 -19.63 27.17 -24.18
CA VAL A 94 -18.36 27.01 -23.45
C VAL A 94 -18.24 25.58 -22.91
N ALA A 95 -19.33 25.00 -22.39
CA ALA A 95 -19.34 23.62 -21.90
C ALA A 95 -18.94 22.59 -22.97
N HIS A 96 -19.47 22.70 -24.20
CA HIS A 96 -19.08 21.81 -25.31
C HIS A 96 -17.60 21.94 -25.64
N ASN A 97 -17.09 23.17 -25.75
CA ASN A 97 -15.68 23.42 -26.04
C ASN A 97 -14.77 22.87 -24.93
N SER A 98 -15.11 23.08 -23.65
CA SER A 98 -14.34 22.54 -22.52
C SER A 98 -14.35 21.00 -22.51
N ALA A 99 -15.50 20.37 -22.76
CA ALA A 99 -15.61 18.93 -22.84
C ALA A 99 -14.81 18.35 -24.01
N LEU A 100 -14.86 19.00 -25.18
CA LEU A 100 -14.07 18.62 -26.36
C LEU A 100 -12.57 18.71 -26.08
N LEU A 101 -12.10 19.81 -25.47
CA LEU A 101 -10.70 19.98 -25.11
C LEU A 101 -10.21 18.89 -24.13
N VAL A 102 -11.04 18.51 -23.16
CA VAL A 102 -10.70 17.43 -22.23
C VAL A 102 -10.74 16.07 -22.92
N ALA A 103 -11.72 15.82 -23.79
CA ALA A 103 -11.84 14.58 -24.55
C ALA A 103 -10.63 14.35 -25.49
N LEU A 104 -10.08 15.44 -26.05
CA LEU A 104 -8.91 15.41 -26.92
C LEU A 104 -7.58 15.50 -26.15
N SER A 105 -7.61 15.75 -24.84
CA SER A 105 -6.41 15.89 -24.04
C SER A 105 -5.62 14.58 -24.01
N HIS A 106 -4.36 14.62 -24.45
CA HIS A 106 -3.45 13.48 -24.44
C HIS A 106 -3.39 12.80 -23.07
N HIS A 107 -3.27 13.59 -21.99
CA HIS A 107 -3.19 13.04 -20.63
C HIS A 107 -4.48 12.32 -20.23
N GLN A 108 -5.65 12.90 -20.55
CA GLN A 108 -6.93 12.28 -20.21
C GLN A 108 -7.12 10.95 -20.93
N VAL A 109 -6.82 10.90 -22.24
CA VAL A 109 -6.91 9.67 -23.03
C VAL A 109 -5.91 8.63 -22.52
N ARG A 110 -4.64 9.02 -22.32
CA ARG A 110 -3.58 8.10 -21.88
C ARG A 110 -3.87 7.50 -20.50
N PHE A 111 -4.42 8.26 -19.55
CA PHE A 111 -4.78 7.72 -18.24
C PHE A 111 -6.06 6.88 -18.26
N SER A 112 -6.98 7.14 -19.19
CA SER A 112 -8.21 6.34 -19.38
C SER A 112 -7.93 4.95 -19.96
N GLN A 113 -6.75 4.73 -20.52
CA GLN A 113 -6.32 3.46 -21.12
C GLN A 113 -5.43 2.61 -20.20
N LYS A 114 -5.20 3.04 -18.96
CA LYS A 114 -4.34 2.32 -18.00
C LYS A 114 -5.18 1.79 -16.85
N ALA A 115 -4.91 0.57 -16.39
CA ALA A 115 -5.59 0.01 -15.21
C ALA A 115 -5.11 0.67 -13.90
N ARG A 116 -5.42 1.97 -13.70
CA ARG A 116 -5.13 2.73 -12.48
C ARG A 116 -6.24 3.73 -12.12
N GLY A 117 -6.27 4.13 -10.85
CA GLY A 117 -7.28 5.03 -10.28
C GLY A 117 -7.17 6.52 -10.62
N TYR A 118 -6.34 6.94 -11.59
CA TYR A 118 -6.15 8.38 -11.86
C TYR A 118 -7.39 9.06 -12.44
N THR A 119 -8.09 8.40 -13.36
CA THR A 119 -9.31 8.95 -13.98
C THR A 119 -10.47 9.03 -12.98
N GLU A 120 -10.53 8.08 -12.06
CA GLU A 120 -11.46 8.11 -10.93
C GLU A 120 -11.19 9.30 -10.01
N ARG A 121 -9.93 9.56 -9.65
CA ARG A 121 -9.57 10.73 -8.84
C ARG A 121 -10.02 12.03 -9.53
N ALA A 122 -9.77 12.17 -10.84
CA ALA A 122 -10.23 13.32 -11.61
C ALA A 122 -11.76 13.44 -11.62
N PHE A 123 -12.49 12.34 -11.86
CA PHE A 123 -13.94 12.32 -11.85
C PHE A 123 -14.52 12.76 -10.50
N TRP A 124 -14.04 12.17 -9.39
CA TRP A 124 -14.52 12.51 -8.05
C TRP A 124 -14.20 13.94 -7.67
N SER A 125 -13.06 14.49 -8.09
CA SER A 125 -12.74 15.91 -7.89
C SER A 125 -13.74 16.83 -8.59
N VAL A 126 -14.06 16.56 -9.86
CA VAL A 126 -15.03 17.38 -10.61
C VAL A 126 -16.43 17.25 -10.01
N LEU A 127 -16.87 16.03 -9.68
CA LEU A 127 -18.16 15.79 -9.03
C LEU A 127 -18.23 16.48 -7.65
N GLY A 128 -17.15 16.42 -6.88
CA GLY A 128 -17.00 17.10 -5.60
C GLY A 128 -17.16 18.62 -5.71
N LEU A 129 -16.51 19.23 -6.71
CA LEU A 129 -16.64 20.65 -7.00
C LEU A 129 -18.08 21.03 -7.41
N ILE A 130 -18.72 20.23 -8.25
CA ILE A 130 -20.12 20.44 -8.62
C ILE A 130 -21.03 20.42 -7.38
N LEU A 131 -20.86 19.42 -6.51
CA LEU A 131 -21.65 19.24 -5.30
C LEU A 131 -21.39 20.34 -4.27
N SER A 132 -20.14 20.80 -4.11
CA SER A 132 -19.82 21.90 -3.22
C SER A 132 -20.45 23.21 -3.68
N LEU A 133 -20.35 23.54 -4.98
CA LEU A 133 -21.00 24.72 -5.57
C LEU A 133 -22.52 24.67 -5.40
N ARG A 134 -23.13 23.49 -5.60
CA ARG A 134 -24.57 23.28 -5.36
C ARG A 134 -24.94 23.42 -3.89
N GLY A 135 -24.14 22.85 -3.00
CA GLY A 135 -24.35 22.87 -1.56
C GLY A 135 -24.22 24.27 -0.96
N VAL A 136 -23.38 25.13 -1.55
CA VAL A 136 -23.30 26.55 -1.16
C VAL A 136 -24.52 27.33 -1.66
N ARG A 137 -24.98 27.10 -2.90
CA ARG A 137 -26.17 27.77 -3.47
C ARG A 137 -27.47 27.33 -2.79
N ARG A 138 -27.63 26.03 -2.56
CA ARG A 138 -28.81 25.39 -1.94
C ARG A 138 -28.33 24.34 -0.93
N PRO A 139 -28.10 24.74 0.33
CA PRO A 139 -27.57 23.83 1.32
C PRO A 139 -28.64 22.80 1.67
N THR A 140 -28.46 21.55 1.28
CA THR A 140 -29.35 20.44 1.70
C THR A 140 -28.50 19.31 2.28
N TYR A 141 -29.03 18.55 3.23
CA TYR A 141 -28.30 17.40 3.78
C TYR A 141 -27.98 16.37 2.69
N GLY A 142 -28.91 16.12 1.76
CA GLY A 142 -28.69 15.22 0.63
C GLY A 142 -27.46 15.59 -0.20
N THR A 143 -27.32 16.86 -0.58
CA THR A 143 -26.13 17.33 -1.34
C THR A 143 -24.83 17.07 -0.58
N TRP A 144 -24.80 17.35 0.73
CA TRP A 144 -23.59 17.21 1.54
C TRP A 144 -23.29 15.75 1.92
N ILE A 145 -24.29 14.88 2.02
CA ILE A 145 -24.11 13.42 2.14
C ILE A 145 -23.46 12.88 0.86
N VAL A 146 -24.00 13.22 -0.31
CA VAL A 146 -23.43 12.79 -1.60
C VAL A 146 -22.03 13.37 -1.80
N PHE A 147 -21.78 14.60 -1.34
CA PHE A 147 -20.44 15.18 -1.31
C PHE A 147 -19.50 14.37 -0.41
N GLY A 148 -19.92 14.01 0.80
CA GLY A 148 -19.11 13.19 1.71
C GLY A 148 -18.78 11.80 1.15
N LEU A 149 -19.76 11.15 0.51
CA LEU A 149 -19.56 9.90 -0.24
C LEU A 149 -18.55 10.06 -1.38
N THR A 150 -18.63 11.17 -2.11
CA THR A 150 -17.70 11.51 -3.20
C THR A 150 -16.27 11.70 -2.68
N VAL A 151 -16.10 12.38 -1.55
CA VAL A 151 -14.80 12.57 -0.90
C VAL A 151 -14.22 11.22 -0.47
N ALA A 152 -15.01 10.39 0.22
CA ALA A 152 -14.59 9.07 0.64
C ALA A 152 -14.18 8.18 -0.55
N ALA A 153 -14.96 8.19 -1.63
CA ALA A 153 -14.64 7.47 -2.86
C ALA A 153 -13.32 7.97 -3.49
N ALA A 154 -13.07 9.27 -3.50
CA ALA A 154 -11.82 9.84 -4.01
C ALA A 154 -10.61 9.39 -3.19
N VAL A 155 -10.70 9.47 -1.86
CA VAL A 155 -9.60 9.08 -0.95
C VAL A 155 -9.34 7.58 -1.05
N PHE A 156 -10.39 6.76 -1.07
CA PHE A 156 -10.29 5.31 -1.17
C PHE A 156 -9.76 4.83 -2.53
N THR A 157 -9.97 5.62 -3.59
CA THR A 157 -9.33 5.41 -4.90
C THR A 157 -7.83 5.74 -4.82
N HIS A 158 -7.50 6.90 -4.26
CA HIS A 158 -6.14 7.38 -4.16
C HIS A 158 -6.03 8.43 -3.04
N LEU A 159 -5.19 8.18 -2.04
CA LEU A 159 -5.05 9.09 -0.87
C LEU A 159 -4.79 10.55 -1.26
N THR A 160 -4.03 10.79 -2.33
CA THR A 160 -3.74 12.14 -2.84
C THR A 160 -4.99 12.91 -3.30
N GLY A 161 -6.11 12.21 -3.53
CA GLY A 161 -7.41 12.84 -3.77
C GLY A 161 -7.86 13.73 -2.60
N ALA A 162 -7.43 13.42 -1.37
CA ALA A 162 -7.72 14.24 -0.19
C ALA A 162 -7.27 15.69 -0.36
N PHE A 163 -6.12 15.94 -0.99
CA PHE A 163 -5.57 17.29 -1.16
C PHE A 163 -6.52 18.24 -1.88
N PHE A 164 -7.23 17.75 -2.89
CA PHE A 164 -8.21 18.56 -3.61
C PHE A 164 -9.36 19.00 -2.70
N PHE A 165 -9.88 18.09 -1.86
CA PHE A 165 -10.97 18.38 -0.95
C PHE A 165 -10.54 19.24 0.25
N VAL A 166 -9.29 19.07 0.72
CA VAL A 166 -8.69 19.99 1.70
C VAL A 166 -8.63 21.39 1.10
N ALA A 167 -8.18 21.54 -0.15
CA ALA A 167 -8.16 22.85 -0.82
C ALA A 167 -9.57 23.45 -0.95
N LEU A 168 -10.59 22.66 -1.32
CA LEU A 168 -11.99 23.13 -1.32
C LEU A 168 -12.46 23.56 0.07
N GLY A 169 -12.10 22.83 1.12
CA GLY A 169 -12.39 23.18 2.50
C GLY A 169 -11.72 24.48 2.93
N LEU A 170 -10.46 24.71 2.53
CA LEU A 170 -9.75 25.96 2.78
C LEU A 170 -10.39 27.14 2.04
N VAL A 171 -10.77 26.97 0.77
CA VAL A 171 -11.50 28.01 0.01
C VAL A 171 -12.82 28.35 0.72
N TRP A 172 -13.54 27.35 1.22
CA TRP A 172 -14.76 27.56 2.00
C TRP A 172 -14.48 28.31 3.31
N LEU A 173 -13.45 27.94 4.07
CA LEU A 173 -13.05 28.65 5.30
C LEU A 173 -12.66 30.11 5.03
N VAL A 174 -11.89 30.37 3.97
CA VAL A 174 -11.52 31.72 3.54
C VAL A 174 -12.75 32.52 3.14
N SER A 175 -13.73 31.91 2.45
CA SER A 175 -14.98 32.58 2.10
C SER A 175 -15.79 33.01 3.32
N LEU A 176 -15.79 32.19 4.38
CA LEU A 176 -16.42 32.53 5.67
C LEU A 176 -15.66 33.63 6.40
N ALA A 177 -14.32 33.56 6.45
CA ALA A 177 -13.47 34.50 7.19
C ALA A 177 -13.43 35.90 6.55
N THR A 178 -13.36 35.97 5.22
CA THR A 178 -13.38 37.24 4.48
C THR A 178 -14.77 37.86 4.43
N GLY A 179 -15.80 37.05 4.65
CA GLY A 179 -17.18 37.49 4.54
C GLY A 179 -17.58 37.77 3.09
N ILE A 180 -16.93 37.13 2.11
CA ILE A 180 -17.44 37.12 0.75
C ILE A 180 -18.83 36.43 0.82
N ASN A 181 -19.89 37.22 0.70
CA ASN A 181 -21.29 36.90 1.04
C ASN A 181 -21.67 37.00 2.55
N ARG A 182 -21.37 38.12 3.23
CA ARG A 182 -21.74 38.35 4.66
C ARG A 182 -23.23 38.16 4.96
N ASP A 183 -24.11 38.51 4.03
CA ASP A 183 -25.58 38.34 4.18
C ASP A 183 -26.04 36.87 4.16
N ALA A 184 -25.11 35.94 4.04
CA ALA A 184 -25.36 34.53 3.79
C ALA A 184 -24.84 33.59 4.88
N LEU A 185 -24.23 34.11 5.96
CA LEU A 185 -23.68 33.33 7.07
C LEU A 185 -24.77 32.75 7.97
N THR A 186 -25.53 31.79 7.44
CA THR A 186 -26.57 31.07 8.17
C THR A 186 -26.02 29.80 8.81
N ARG A 187 -26.56 29.41 9.96
CA ARG A 187 -26.21 28.14 10.65
C ARG A 187 -26.24 26.93 9.70
N ALA A 188 -27.20 26.92 8.77
CA ALA A 188 -27.32 25.90 7.75
C ALA A 188 -26.12 25.82 6.78
N ARG A 189 -25.55 26.97 6.39
CA ARG A 189 -24.37 27.03 5.52
C ARG A 189 -23.05 26.68 6.22
N VAL A 190 -23.06 26.61 7.55
CA VAL A 190 -21.93 26.14 8.35
C VAL A 190 -22.07 24.65 8.71
N LEU A 191 -23.20 24.26 9.30
CA LEU A 191 -23.37 22.90 9.82
C LEU A 191 -23.52 21.83 8.73
N ARG A 192 -24.16 22.15 7.60
CA ARG A 192 -24.41 21.15 6.55
C ARG A 192 -23.12 20.70 5.83
N PRO A 193 -22.18 21.61 5.45
CA PRO A 193 -20.86 21.19 4.99
C PRO A 193 -20.09 20.35 6.00
N LEU A 194 -20.09 20.75 7.29
CA LEU A 194 -19.43 20.00 8.36
C LEU A 194 -20.01 18.58 8.50
N PHE A 195 -21.32 18.42 8.31
CA PHE A 195 -21.95 17.10 8.27
C PHE A 195 -21.41 16.25 7.10
N GLY A 196 -21.27 16.83 5.90
CA GLY A 196 -20.65 16.15 4.76
C GLY A 196 -19.20 15.75 5.02
N VAL A 197 -18.42 16.61 5.68
CA VAL A 197 -17.04 16.29 6.12
C VAL A 197 -17.04 15.16 7.15
N ALA A 198 -17.94 15.18 8.12
CA ALA A 198 -18.06 14.11 9.12
C ALA A 198 -18.40 12.76 8.47
N VAL A 199 -19.32 12.75 7.49
CA VAL A 199 -19.63 11.56 6.68
C VAL A 199 -18.38 11.07 5.93
N ALA A 200 -17.64 11.98 5.27
CA ALA A 200 -16.43 11.63 4.55
C ALA A 200 -15.36 11.00 5.48
N LEU A 201 -15.13 11.62 6.65
CA LEU A 201 -14.18 11.13 7.64
C LEU A 201 -14.58 9.76 8.19
N ALA A 202 -15.84 9.61 8.60
CA ALA A 202 -16.35 8.34 9.12
C ALA A 202 -16.19 7.21 8.09
N LEU A 203 -16.58 7.44 6.84
CA LEU A 203 -16.44 6.45 5.78
C LEU A 203 -14.99 6.16 5.43
N THR A 204 -14.13 7.17 5.40
CA THR A 204 -12.70 6.97 5.13
C THR A 204 -12.06 6.15 6.25
N ILE A 205 -12.35 6.49 7.52
CA ILE A 205 -11.87 5.71 8.68
C ILE A 205 -12.35 4.26 8.57
N LEU A 206 -13.66 4.04 8.33
CA LEU A 206 -14.21 2.69 8.22
C LEU A 206 -13.59 1.90 7.06
N ALA A 207 -13.36 2.52 5.91
CA ALA A 207 -12.77 1.88 4.73
C ALA A 207 -11.29 1.55 4.93
N TYR A 208 -10.55 2.41 5.64
CA TYR A 208 -9.13 2.21 5.92
C TYR A 208 -8.87 1.43 7.21
N LEU A 209 -9.86 1.22 8.08
CA LEU A 209 -9.68 0.50 9.35
C LEU A 209 -9.06 -0.90 9.15
N PRO A 210 -9.51 -1.73 8.19
CA PRO A 210 -8.89 -3.04 7.95
C PRO A 210 -7.46 -2.94 7.40
N ILE A 211 -7.20 -1.93 6.54
CA ILE A 211 -5.87 -1.64 5.98
C ILE A 211 -4.94 -1.18 7.10
N PHE A 212 -5.42 -0.34 8.02
CA PHE A 212 -4.64 0.14 9.14
C PHE A 212 -4.25 -1.05 10.04
N GLN A 213 -5.18 -1.96 10.31
CA GLN A 213 -4.92 -3.18 11.08
C GLN A 213 -3.91 -4.11 10.39
N SER A 214 -3.97 -4.26 9.06
CA SER A 214 -3.10 -5.18 8.31
C SER A 214 -1.75 -4.59 7.89
N HIS A 215 -1.68 -3.31 7.57
CA HIS A 215 -0.46 -2.60 7.16
C HIS A 215 0.43 -2.33 8.37
N PHE A 216 -0.16 -1.90 9.49
CA PHE A 216 0.59 -1.75 10.73
C PHE A 216 0.85 -3.06 11.44
N ARG A 217 0.23 -4.19 11.02
CA ARG A 217 0.31 -5.50 11.69
C ARG A 217 0.49 -5.31 13.18
N ALA A 218 -0.56 -4.82 13.85
CA ALA A 218 -0.54 -4.50 15.28
C ALA A 218 -0.37 -5.75 16.19
N ASP A 219 0.42 -6.71 15.73
CA ASP A 219 1.07 -7.83 16.37
C ASP A 219 2.56 -7.53 16.66
N TRP A 220 3.12 -6.41 16.20
CA TRP A 220 4.37 -5.87 16.76
C TRP A 220 4.11 -5.31 18.16
N GLY A 221 4.45 -6.07 19.20
CA GLY A 221 4.51 -5.53 20.55
C GLY A 221 5.58 -4.43 20.64
N THR A 222 5.24 -3.28 21.22
CA THR A 222 6.25 -2.27 21.57
C THR A 222 7.00 -2.72 22.81
N ILE A 223 8.31 -2.56 22.80
CA ILE A 223 9.18 -2.85 23.95
C ILE A 223 9.60 -1.51 24.54
N ASP A 224 8.75 -0.97 25.41
CA ASP A 224 9.00 0.33 26.04
C ASP A 224 9.59 0.18 27.45
N THR A 225 9.37 -0.98 28.09
CA THR A 225 9.87 -1.29 29.44
C THR A 225 10.69 -2.58 29.50
N ALA A 226 11.43 -2.75 30.60
CA ALA A 226 12.14 -4.00 30.88
C ALA A 226 11.19 -5.20 31.06
N ALA A 227 9.95 -4.97 31.51
CA ALA A 227 8.94 -6.01 31.65
C ALA A 227 8.45 -6.51 30.27
N ASP A 228 8.19 -5.59 29.34
CA ASP A 228 7.78 -5.91 27.96
C ASP A 228 8.87 -6.68 27.23
N HIS A 229 10.13 -6.28 27.45
CA HIS A 229 11.28 -6.98 26.92
C HIS A 229 11.38 -8.41 27.48
N GLY A 230 11.19 -8.57 28.79
CA GLY A 230 11.20 -9.89 29.44
C GLY A 230 10.10 -10.81 28.91
N ALA A 231 8.87 -10.28 28.74
CA ALA A 231 7.74 -11.01 28.18
C ALA A 231 7.96 -11.38 26.71
N THR A 232 8.57 -10.49 25.91
CA THR A 232 8.91 -10.78 24.51
C THR A 232 9.98 -11.87 24.42
N MET A 233 10.98 -11.81 25.31
CA MET A 233 12.06 -12.80 25.37
C MET A 233 11.66 -14.13 26.00
N SER A 234 10.43 -14.27 26.53
CA SER A 234 9.88 -15.55 27.02
C SER A 234 8.95 -16.24 26.01
N GLN A 235 8.57 -15.57 24.92
CA GLN A 235 7.75 -16.18 23.87
C GLN A 235 8.49 -17.35 23.19
N PRO A 236 7.78 -18.42 22.77
CA PRO A 236 8.39 -19.51 22.00
C PRO A 236 8.71 -19.07 20.56
N GLY A 237 9.77 -19.63 19.96
CA GLY A 237 10.15 -19.40 18.56
C GLY A 237 11.24 -18.35 18.35
N SER A 238 11.47 -17.91 17.10
CA SER A 238 12.42 -16.84 16.80
C SER A 238 11.77 -15.46 17.00
N VAL A 239 12.49 -14.52 17.61
CA VAL A 239 12.01 -13.13 17.80
C VAL A 239 12.87 -12.21 16.95
N THR A 240 12.25 -11.30 16.19
CA THR A 240 12.98 -10.23 15.47
C THR A 240 12.61 -8.90 16.10
N SER A 241 13.61 -8.15 16.57
CA SER A 241 13.43 -6.82 17.16
C SER A 241 14.09 -5.76 16.29
N VAL A 242 13.39 -4.65 16.08
CA VAL A 242 13.89 -3.48 15.36
C VAL A 242 14.07 -2.36 16.36
N VAL A 243 15.32 -1.91 16.56
CA VAL A 243 15.67 -0.85 17.50
C VAL A 243 15.87 0.44 16.71
N LEU A 244 14.88 1.33 16.82
CA LEU A 244 14.93 2.70 16.33
C LEU A 244 15.54 3.56 17.43
N PHE A 245 16.56 4.37 17.13
CA PHE A 245 17.23 5.24 18.11
C PHE A 245 17.92 4.47 19.26
N PRO A 246 18.94 3.66 18.97
CA PRO A 246 19.56 2.74 19.92
C PRO A 246 20.05 3.43 21.20
N ASN A 247 20.58 4.65 21.11
CA ASN A 247 21.04 5.40 22.28
C ASN A 247 19.90 5.71 23.25
N ARG A 248 18.69 5.99 22.75
CA ARG A 248 17.51 6.24 23.57
C ARG A 248 16.94 4.94 24.13
N VAL A 249 16.77 3.94 23.27
CA VAL A 249 16.14 2.66 23.64
C VAL A 249 16.98 1.88 24.64
N PHE A 250 18.31 1.82 24.47
CA PHE A 250 19.18 1.11 25.41
C PHE A 250 19.29 1.78 26.79
N ARG A 251 19.05 3.10 26.87
CA ARG A 251 18.91 3.80 28.15
C ARG A 251 17.58 3.49 28.84
N ALA A 252 16.49 3.41 28.07
CA ALA A 252 15.15 3.09 28.58
C ALA A 252 15.01 1.60 28.97
N VAL A 253 15.64 0.70 28.21
CA VAL A 253 15.57 -0.76 28.39
C VAL A 253 16.99 -1.35 28.45
N PRO A 254 17.73 -1.21 29.57
CA PRO A 254 19.11 -1.68 29.68
C PRO A 254 19.29 -3.19 29.51
N GLN A 255 18.25 -3.98 29.82
CA GLN A 255 18.21 -5.43 29.58
C GLN A 255 18.35 -5.76 28.10
N LEU A 256 17.73 -4.98 27.19
CA LEU A 256 17.83 -5.20 25.76
C LEU A 256 19.28 -5.03 25.27
N ASN A 257 20.00 -4.03 25.78
CA ASN A 257 21.40 -3.81 25.45
C ASN A 257 22.35 -4.92 25.97
N ARG A 258 22.00 -5.56 27.09
CA ARG A 258 22.75 -6.74 27.55
C ARG A 258 22.52 -7.95 26.66
N ASP A 259 21.29 -8.10 26.17
CA ASP A 259 20.91 -9.23 25.35
C ASP A 259 21.41 -9.16 23.91
N THR A 260 21.62 -7.96 23.37
CA THR A 260 22.33 -7.77 22.10
C THR A 260 23.76 -8.28 22.14
N GLN A 261 24.37 -8.38 23.31
CA GLN A 261 25.73 -8.89 23.50
C GLN A 261 25.76 -10.39 23.86
N ALA A 262 24.63 -10.95 24.32
CA ALA A 262 24.60 -12.30 24.89
C ALA A 262 23.75 -13.31 24.10
N ARG A 263 22.61 -12.90 23.54
CA ARG A 263 21.59 -13.82 23.01
C ARG A 263 20.86 -13.38 21.74
N LEU A 264 21.13 -12.17 21.23
CA LEU A 264 20.56 -11.67 19.99
C LEU A 264 21.65 -11.51 18.93
N GLU A 265 21.34 -11.92 17.71
CA GLU A 265 22.22 -11.77 16.56
C GLU A 265 21.84 -10.50 15.79
N LEU A 266 22.83 -9.66 15.47
CA LEU A 266 22.61 -8.52 14.59
C LEU A 266 22.45 -9.03 13.15
N VAL A 267 21.24 -8.88 12.60
CA VAL A 267 20.92 -9.33 11.24
C VAL A 267 21.24 -8.24 10.22
N ARG A 268 20.94 -6.99 10.57
CA ARG A 268 21.17 -5.85 9.69
C ARG A 268 21.30 -4.56 10.48
N GLU A 269 22.20 -3.72 10.02
CA GLU A 269 22.38 -2.34 10.47
C GLU A 269 22.12 -1.41 9.29
N PHE A 270 21.32 -0.37 9.52
CA PHE A 270 21.07 0.69 8.57
C PHE A 270 21.73 1.97 9.07
N PRO A 271 22.84 2.41 8.43
CA PRO A 271 23.56 3.62 8.83
C PRO A 271 22.69 4.88 8.76
N GLU A 272 22.99 5.85 9.63
CA GLU A 272 22.15 7.01 9.97
C GLU A 272 21.60 7.90 8.84
N THR A 273 20.40 8.45 9.10
CA THR A 273 19.82 9.67 8.49
C THR A 273 19.29 10.71 9.51
N SER A 274 19.36 10.47 10.83
CA SER A 274 18.59 11.24 11.83
C SER A 274 19.26 11.54 13.20
N GLY A 275 20.57 11.35 13.35
CA GLY A 275 21.37 11.94 14.46
C GLY A 275 21.32 11.26 15.83
N ASP A 276 20.65 10.12 15.99
CA ASP A 276 20.54 9.37 17.28
C ASP A 276 20.90 7.87 17.13
N GLY A 277 21.72 7.54 16.15
CA GLY A 277 22.23 6.20 15.86
C GLY A 277 21.62 5.53 14.62
N ALA A 278 22.28 4.47 14.17
CA ALA A 278 21.80 3.57 13.12
C ALA A 278 20.49 2.87 13.53
N VAL A 279 19.70 2.41 12.56
CA VAL A 279 18.59 1.49 12.84
C VAL A 279 19.14 0.06 12.88
N LEU A 280 18.93 -0.62 14.01
CA LEU A 280 19.48 -1.96 14.25
C LEU A 280 18.38 -3.01 14.20
N VAL A 281 18.61 -4.10 13.47
CA VAL A 281 17.69 -5.25 13.40
C VAL A 281 18.36 -6.46 14.04
N PHE A 282 17.81 -6.90 15.16
CA PHE A 282 18.29 -8.06 15.91
C PHE A 282 17.34 -9.25 15.75
N ARG A 283 17.89 -10.46 15.84
CA ARG A 283 17.13 -11.70 15.86
C ARG A 283 17.58 -12.58 17.02
N ARG A 284 16.62 -13.04 17.82
CA ARG A 284 16.81 -14.17 18.72
C ARG A 284 16.61 -15.46 17.92
N PRO A 285 17.65 -16.31 17.76
CA PRO A 285 17.49 -17.60 17.10
C PRO A 285 16.61 -18.53 17.94
N TRP A 286 16.13 -19.61 17.32
CA TRP A 286 15.38 -20.65 18.04
C TRP A 286 16.33 -21.33 19.03
N PRO A 287 15.96 -21.51 20.32
CA PRO A 287 16.81 -22.24 21.24
C PRO A 287 16.98 -23.69 20.77
N ASP A 288 18.22 -24.15 20.58
CA ASP A 288 18.54 -25.47 19.99
C ASP A 288 17.83 -26.65 20.68
N SER A 289 17.55 -26.53 21.98
CA SER A 289 16.80 -27.52 22.76
C SER A 289 15.33 -27.65 22.36
N ALA A 290 14.71 -26.59 21.82
CA ALA A 290 13.30 -26.59 21.42
C ALA A 290 13.09 -27.04 19.96
N VAL A 291 14.13 -26.94 19.11
CA VAL A 291 14.07 -27.43 17.71
C VAL A 291 13.97 -28.95 17.69
N HIS A 292 14.72 -29.64 18.56
CA HIS A 292 14.70 -31.09 18.68
C HIS A 292 13.35 -31.63 19.15
N ASP A 293 12.75 -31.01 20.17
CA ASP A 293 11.51 -31.49 20.77
C ASP A 293 10.29 -31.27 19.85
N THR A 294 10.33 -30.22 19.03
CA THR A 294 9.24 -29.91 18.08
C THR A 294 9.38 -30.70 16.77
N CYS A 295 10.60 -30.87 16.24
CA CYS A 295 10.84 -31.73 15.07
C CYS A 295 10.53 -33.21 15.37
N ALA A 296 10.80 -33.68 16.60
CA ALA A 296 10.45 -35.02 17.05
C ALA A 296 8.92 -35.21 17.18
N ARG A 297 8.18 -34.20 17.67
CA ARG A 297 6.71 -34.26 17.75
C ARG A 297 6.01 -34.09 16.40
N ALA A 298 6.63 -33.38 15.44
CA ALA A 298 6.05 -33.10 14.13
C ALA A 298 6.43 -34.14 13.05
N GLY A 299 7.25 -35.15 13.35
CA GLY A 299 7.65 -36.17 12.38
C GLY A 299 8.53 -35.66 11.22
N LEU A 300 9.17 -34.50 11.36
CA LEU A 300 9.86 -33.78 10.27
C LEU A 300 11.37 -34.10 10.16
N CYS A 301 11.87 -35.14 10.82
CA CYS A 301 13.29 -35.52 10.78
C CYS A 301 13.82 -35.91 9.37
N ALA A 302 12.95 -36.04 8.36
CA ALA A 302 13.35 -36.47 7.01
C ALA A 302 14.04 -35.38 6.16
N ILE A 303 14.04 -34.10 6.57
CA ILE A 303 14.51 -33.02 5.67
C ILE A 303 16.04 -32.87 5.62
N ARG A 304 16.81 -33.66 6.40
CA ARG A 304 18.28 -33.58 6.38
C ARG A 304 19.04 -34.89 6.18
N ASN A 305 18.39 -36.00 5.83
CA ASN A 305 19.08 -37.25 5.51
C ASN A 305 18.64 -37.75 4.10
N PRO A 306 19.51 -37.72 3.07
CA PRO A 306 19.13 -38.12 1.71
C PRO A 306 19.11 -39.64 1.49
N ASP A 307 19.15 -40.46 2.56
CA ASP A 307 19.18 -41.92 2.46
C ASP A 307 18.10 -42.54 3.37
N PRO A 308 17.01 -43.12 2.82
CA PRO A 308 15.85 -43.56 3.57
C PRO A 308 16.04 -44.87 4.38
N ASP A 309 17.15 -45.59 4.21
CA ASP A 309 17.34 -46.93 4.80
C ASP A 309 18.27 -46.97 6.04
N ARG A 310 18.62 -45.83 6.64
CA ARG A 310 19.40 -45.80 7.90
C ARG A 310 18.62 -45.22 9.09
N PRO A 311 18.36 -46.00 10.15
CA PRO A 311 17.77 -45.46 11.38
C PRO A 311 18.77 -44.54 12.10
N CYS A 312 18.25 -43.45 12.68
CA CYS A 312 19.03 -42.51 13.48
C CYS A 312 19.53 -43.17 14.76
N ASP A 313 20.85 -43.20 14.95
CA ASP A 313 21.47 -43.76 16.15
C ASP A 313 21.22 -42.87 17.39
N ARG A 314 20.87 -43.47 18.52
CA ARG A 314 20.46 -42.78 19.76
C ARG A 314 21.59 -42.09 20.54
N ASN A 315 22.84 -42.22 20.12
CA ASN A 315 23.99 -41.65 20.83
C ASN A 315 24.64 -40.54 20.00
N GLY A 316 24.39 -39.29 20.44
CA GLY A 316 24.78 -38.05 19.77
C GLY A 316 26.26 -37.93 19.43
N SER A 317 26.63 -38.39 18.23
CA SER A 317 27.91 -38.10 17.60
C SER A 317 27.66 -37.84 16.12
N ALA A 318 27.89 -36.60 15.68
CA ALA A 318 27.74 -36.21 14.29
C ALA A 318 28.78 -36.93 13.41
N PRO A 319 28.41 -37.49 12.24
CA PRO A 319 29.41 -38.05 11.33
C PRO A 319 30.21 -36.90 10.71
N ARG A 320 31.54 -36.95 10.88
CA ARG A 320 32.48 -36.04 10.21
C ARG A 320 32.44 -36.27 8.69
N THR A 321 31.67 -35.48 7.96
CA THR A 321 31.78 -35.42 6.50
C THR A 321 32.98 -34.54 6.10
N ARG A 322 34.03 -35.16 5.52
CA ARG A 322 35.12 -34.45 4.83
C ARG A 322 34.53 -33.60 3.70
N TYR A 323 34.75 -32.28 3.78
CA TYR A 323 34.39 -31.34 2.73
C TYR A 323 35.41 -31.44 1.58
N ASN A 324 35.11 -32.20 0.52
CA ASN A 324 35.86 -32.15 -0.73
C ASN A 324 35.44 -30.90 -1.52
N ARG A 325 36.35 -29.95 -1.72
CA ARG A 325 36.13 -28.77 -2.57
C ARG A 325 35.90 -29.17 -4.04
N PRO A 326 34.96 -28.55 -4.78
CA PRO A 326 34.82 -28.80 -6.21
C PRO A 326 35.99 -28.19 -7.00
N ARG A 327 36.61 -28.98 -7.89
CA ARG A 327 37.57 -28.51 -8.91
C ARG A 327 36.78 -27.85 -10.06
N TRP A 328 37.10 -26.59 -10.37
CA TRP A 328 36.61 -25.90 -11.56
C TRP A 328 37.37 -26.36 -12.82
N PRO A 329 36.71 -26.66 -13.95
CA PRO A 329 37.40 -26.89 -15.22
C PRO A 329 37.93 -25.57 -15.79
N ARG A 330 39.24 -25.50 -16.06
CA ARG A 330 39.90 -24.41 -16.79
C ARG A 330 39.86 -24.68 -18.28
N SER A 331 38.94 -24.04 -19.01
CA SER A 331 39.11 -23.75 -20.45
C SER A 331 38.12 -22.68 -20.89
N ARG A 332 38.63 -21.52 -21.31
CA ARG A 332 37.86 -20.48 -22.04
C ARG A 332 38.09 -20.70 -23.54
N PRO A 333 37.07 -20.65 -24.40
CA PRO A 333 37.29 -20.47 -25.85
C PRO A 333 37.58 -18.99 -26.17
N PRO A 334 38.39 -18.67 -27.20
CA PRO A 334 38.67 -17.30 -27.60
C PRO A 334 37.52 -16.68 -28.42
N CYS A 335 37.28 -15.38 -28.24
CA CYS A 335 36.36 -14.59 -29.06
C CYS A 335 36.89 -14.40 -30.49
N PRO A 336 36.04 -14.44 -31.54
CA PRO A 336 36.42 -14.07 -32.89
C PRO A 336 36.56 -12.54 -33.02
N ARG A 337 37.52 -12.11 -33.86
CA ARG A 337 37.75 -10.72 -34.27
C ARG A 337 36.73 -10.25 -35.29
#